data_AF-A0A823J0F4-F1
#
_entry.id   AF-A0A823J0F4-F1
#
_cell.length_a   1.000
_cell.length_b   1.000
_cell.length_c   1.000
_cell.angle_alpha   90.00
_cell.angle_beta   90.00
_cell.angle_gamma   90.00
#
_symmetry.space_group_name_H-M   'P 1'
#
loop_
_entity.id
_entity.type
_entity.pdbx_description
1 polymer ?
#
loop_
_entity_poly.entity_id
_entity_poly.type
_entity_poly.pdbx_seq_one_letter_code
_entity_poly.pdbx_strand_id
1 'polypeptide(L)'
;MSIKSKIMKIGICSVMVLVPLSQVSFPGFAAEEASEEVNQGIVNIPDANLKANLNQIIGQASTADITETQMKGFTALSLDNSVTDLTGIEYATNLISLTISGSNITNATFPADMSMLTKLEMVEISKSSIDNNVYSRLNTIPGLTSLSLTNNSGITTLKGLIGP
;
A
#
# COMPACT_ATOMS: atom_id res chain seq x y z
N MET A 1 -53.07 21.04 22.58
CA MET A 1 -51.82 20.72 21.86
C MET A 1 -50.79 20.29 22.89
N SER A 2 -50.16 19.14 22.62
CA SER A 2 -49.08 18.46 23.35
C SER A 2 -49.36 17.88 24.75
N ILE A 3 -49.43 16.54 24.73
CA ILE A 3 -49.66 15.59 25.81
C ILE A 3 -48.36 15.43 26.62
N LYS A 4 -48.49 15.34 27.95
CA LYS A 4 -47.44 14.95 28.89
C LYS A 4 -47.53 13.46 29.23
N SER A 5 -46.35 12.81 29.34
CA SER A 5 -46.07 11.54 30.03
C SER A 5 -46.73 10.28 29.43
N LYS A 6 -46.14 9.08 29.45
CA LYS A 6 -45.44 8.40 30.55
C LYS A 6 -44.76 7.14 29.99
N ILE A 7 -43.59 6.78 30.53
CA ILE A 7 -42.92 5.49 30.32
C ILE A 7 -43.70 4.42 31.13
N MET A 8 -43.96 3.25 30.56
CA MET A 8 -44.42 2.05 31.26
C MET A 8 -43.80 0.81 30.61
N LYS A 9 -43.17 -0.05 31.43
CA LYS A 9 -42.44 -1.26 31.05
C LYS A 9 -43.33 -2.52 31.11
N ILE A 10 -42.82 -3.58 30.47
CA ILE A 10 -43.03 -5.03 30.70
C ILE A 10 -44.23 -5.70 30.00
N GLY A 11 -43.94 -6.82 29.33
CA GLY A 11 -44.93 -7.81 28.92
C GLY A 11 -44.43 -8.84 27.91
N ILE A 12 -43.42 -9.62 28.28
CA ILE A 12 -43.07 -10.90 27.64
C ILE A 12 -44.33 -11.73 27.32
N CYS A 13 -44.48 -12.16 26.07
CA CYS A 13 -45.37 -13.25 25.69
C CYS A 13 -44.60 -14.19 24.77
N SER A 14 -44.04 -15.23 25.39
CA SER A 14 -43.52 -16.41 24.73
C SER A 14 -44.64 -17.08 23.94
N VAL A 15 -44.61 -16.94 22.62
CA VAL A 15 -45.33 -17.87 21.75
C VAL A 15 -44.30 -18.86 21.24
N MET A 16 -44.19 -19.98 21.95
CA MET A 16 -43.62 -21.21 21.42
C MET A 16 -44.47 -21.61 20.21
N VAL A 17 -44.04 -21.23 19.01
CA VAL A 17 -44.53 -21.87 17.79
C VAL A 17 -43.60 -23.06 17.56
N LEU A 18 -44.08 -24.23 17.97
CA LEU A 18 -43.55 -25.52 17.52
C LEU A 18 -43.73 -25.57 16.00
N VAL A 19 -42.66 -25.29 15.25
CA VAL A 19 -42.61 -25.58 13.81
C VAL A 19 -42.03 -26.99 13.65
N PRO A 20 -42.75 -27.92 13.00
CA PRO A 20 -42.25 -29.26 12.77
C PRO A 20 -41.03 -29.24 11.85
N LEU A 21 -40.01 -30.02 12.23
CA LEU A 21 -38.82 -30.31 11.45
C LEU A 21 -39.20 -31.03 10.14
N SER A 22 -39.43 -30.27 9.07
CA SER A 22 -39.31 -30.78 7.71
C SER A 22 -38.05 -30.16 7.09
N GLN A 23 -37.05 -31.02 6.93
CA GLN A 23 -35.78 -30.75 6.30
C GLN A 23 -36.01 -30.29 4.86
N VAL A 24 -36.04 -28.98 4.63
CA VAL A 24 -35.80 -28.43 3.30
C VAL A 24 -34.30 -28.35 3.13
N SER A 25 -33.77 -29.36 2.44
CA SER A 25 -32.43 -29.32 1.85
C SER A 25 -32.40 -28.17 0.87
N PHE A 26 -31.89 -27.03 1.32
CA PHE A 26 -31.44 -25.98 0.43
C PHE A 26 -30.09 -26.43 -0.14
N PRO A 27 -29.92 -26.50 -1.47
CA PRO A 27 -28.58 -26.50 -2.03
C PRO A 27 -27.94 -25.18 -1.59
N GLY A 28 -27.02 -25.31 -0.63
CA GLY A 28 -26.20 -24.23 -0.13
C GLY A 28 -25.33 -23.70 -1.26
N PHE A 29 -25.82 -22.67 -1.94
CA PHE A 29 -24.94 -21.68 -2.51
C PHE A 29 -24.57 -20.74 -1.37
N ALA A 30 -23.66 -21.23 -0.52
CA ALA A 30 -22.72 -20.34 0.11
C ALA A 30 -21.93 -19.73 -1.05
N ALA A 31 -22.35 -18.55 -1.51
CA ALA A 31 -21.38 -17.59 -1.94
C ALA A 31 -20.54 -17.34 -0.69
N GLU A 32 -19.45 -18.10 -0.58
CA GLU A 32 -18.30 -17.70 0.19
C GLU A 32 -17.85 -16.40 -0.48
N GLU A 33 -18.48 -15.30 -0.08
CA GLU A 33 -17.82 -14.01 -0.04
C GLU A 33 -16.57 -14.30 0.78
N ALA A 34 -15.48 -14.57 0.07
CA ALA A 34 -14.15 -14.62 0.65
C ALA A 34 -14.05 -13.32 1.42
N SER A 35 -14.19 -13.41 2.74
CA SER A 35 -13.89 -12.32 3.62
C SER A 35 -12.43 -12.04 3.34
N GLU A 36 -12.17 -10.98 2.57
CA GLU A 36 -10.85 -10.40 2.51
C GLU A 36 -10.50 -10.14 3.97
N GLU A 37 -9.62 -10.98 4.50
CA GLU A 37 -8.96 -10.72 5.75
C GLU A 37 -8.18 -9.44 5.47
N VAL A 38 -8.81 -8.30 5.77
CA VAL A 38 -8.20 -7.00 5.61
C VAL A 38 -7.05 -7.03 6.58
N ASN A 39 -5.87 -7.38 6.08
CA ASN A 39 -4.63 -7.20 6.78
C ASN A 39 -4.48 -5.69 6.97
N GLN A 40 -5.06 -5.18 8.06
CA GLN A 40 -4.91 -3.81 8.53
C GLN A 40 -3.55 -3.65 9.22
N GLY A 41 -2.55 -4.45 8.83
CA GLY A 41 -1.17 -4.29 9.25
C GLY A 41 -0.74 -2.85 9.02
N ILE A 42 -0.29 -2.20 10.09
CA ILE A 42 0.36 -0.91 10.00
C ILE A 42 1.69 -1.14 9.30
N VAL A 43 1.91 -0.45 8.19
CA VAL A 43 3.15 -0.54 7.43
C VAL A 43 4.23 0.25 8.14
N ASN A 44 5.40 -0.37 8.32
CA ASN A 44 6.55 0.29 8.89
C ASN A 44 7.15 1.27 7.88
N ILE A 45 7.02 2.57 8.14
CA ILE A 45 7.57 3.65 7.32
C ILE A 45 8.46 4.51 8.23
N PRO A 46 9.75 4.19 8.35
CA PRO A 46 10.66 4.84 9.29
C PRO A 46 11.02 6.28 8.89
N ASP A 47 11.02 6.61 7.60
CA ASP A 47 11.30 7.96 7.11
C ASP A 47 10.08 8.87 7.34
N ALA A 48 10.24 9.88 8.19
CA ALA A 48 9.17 10.80 8.54
C ALA A 48 8.70 11.65 7.34
N ASN A 49 9.58 11.97 6.39
CA ASN A 49 9.23 12.73 5.20
C ASN A 49 8.47 11.86 4.20
N LEU A 50 8.86 10.59 4.03
CA LEU A 50 8.10 9.62 3.26
C LEU A 50 6.69 9.45 3.86
N LYS A 51 6.60 9.19 5.17
CA LYS A 51 5.32 9.04 5.87
C LYS A 51 4.44 10.28 5.70
N ALA A 52 5.02 11.47 5.84
CA ALA A 52 4.31 12.73 5.62
C ALA A 52 3.80 12.89 4.18
N ASN A 53 4.64 12.61 3.17
CA ASN A 53 4.26 12.70 1.76
C ASN A 53 3.13 11.74 1.41
N LEU A 54 3.21 10.48 1.86
CA LEU A 54 2.17 9.48 1.65
C LEU A 54 0.86 9.89 2.34
N ASN A 55 0.94 10.37 3.60
CA ASN A 55 -0.21 10.87 4.35
C ASN A 55 -0.88 12.09 3.69
N GLN A 56 -0.10 12.98 3.10
CA GLN A 56 -0.63 14.12 2.35
C GLN A 56 -1.43 13.67 1.13
N ILE A 57 -0.95 12.66 0.39
CA ILE A 57 -1.63 12.14 -0.81
C ILE A 57 -2.99 11.53 -0.46
N ILE A 58 -3.08 10.77 0.65
CA ILE A 58 -4.33 10.14 1.10
C ILE A 58 -5.20 11.04 1.99
N GLY A 59 -4.77 12.28 2.26
CA GLY A 59 -5.57 13.30 2.95
C GLY A 59 -5.68 13.13 4.46
N GLN A 60 -4.64 12.61 5.12
CA GLN A 60 -4.61 12.43 6.58
C GLN A 60 -3.46 13.18 7.26
N ALA A 61 -3.40 13.14 8.59
CA ALA A 61 -2.35 13.82 9.35
C ALA A 61 -0.96 13.28 8.98
N SER A 62 0.06 14.15 8.90
CA SER A 62 1.40 13.80 8.41
C SER A 62 2.09 12.66 9.17
N THR A 63 1.72 12.44 10.43
CA THR A 63 2.27 11.39 11.30
C THR A 63 1.35 10.18 11.48
N ALA A 64 0.16 10.20 10.87
CA ALA A 64 -0.82 9.12 10.99
C ALA A 64 -0.27 7.81 10.42
N ASP A 65 -0.66 6.70 11.03
CA ASP A 65 -0.29 5.37 10.54
C ASP A 65 -0.93 5.09 9.19
N ILE A 66 -0.19 4.35 8.36
CA ILE A 66 -0.61 3.94 7.03
C ILE A 66 -0.73 2.43 7.04
N THR A 67 -1.90 1.93 6.68
CA THR A 67 -2.19 0.49 6.59
C THR A 67 -1.79 -0.07 5.22
N GLU A 68 -1.59 -1.37 5.12
CA GLU A 68 -1.32 -2.04 3.83
C GLU A 68 -2.44 -1.77 2.80
N THR A 69 -3.68 -1.66 3.26
CA THR A 69 -4.82 -1.34 2.40
C THR A 69 -4.70 0.07 1.81
N GLN A 70 -4.28 1.05 2.61
CA GLN A 70 -4.03 2.40 2.12
C GLN A 70 -2.82 2.44 1.16
N MET A 71 -1.79 1.63 1.42
CA MET A 71 -0.64 1.53 0.50
C MET A 71 -1.03 1.04 -0.90
N LYS A 72 -2.02 0.14 -1.01
CA LYS A 72 -2.57 -0.30 -2.30
C LYS A 72 -3.29 0.81 -3.09
N GLY A 73 -3.56 1.97 -2.48
CA GLY A 73 -4.17 3.13 -3.15
C GLY A 73 -3.20 3.95 -4.01
N PHE A 74 -1.88 3.78 -3.85
CA PHE A 74 -0.89 4.54 -4.60
C PHE A 74 -0.64 3.93 -5.98
N THR A 75 -0.86 4.72 -7.04
CA THR A 75 -0.59 4.32 -8.44
C THR A 75 0.58 5.07 -9.05
N ALA A 76 0.86 6.28 -8.59
CA ALA A 76 2.03 7.05 -8.97
C ALA A 76 2.57 7.82 -7.76
N LEU A 77 3.90 7.82 -7.60
CA LEU A 77 4.58 8.55 -6.53
C LEU A 77 5.71 9.40 -7.13
N SER A 78 5.79 10.65 -6.68
CA SER A 78 6.88 11.57 -6.98
C SER A 78 7.50 12.02 -5.66
N LEU A 79 8.76 11.69 -5.45
CA LEU A 79 9.49 11.94 -4.22
C LEU A 79 10.74 12.78 -4.51
N ASP A 80 11.11 13.62 -3.55
CA ASP A 80 12.20 14.56 -3.70
C ASP A 80 13.36 14.27 -2.72
N ASN A 81 14.28 15.23 -2.64
CA ASN A 81 15.48 15.18 -1.81
C ASN A 81 15.22 15.15 -0.29
N SER A 82 13.96 15.26 0.15
CA SER A 82 13.59 15.16 1.56
C SER A 82 13.56 13.72 2.06
N VAL A 83 13.37 12.74 1.17
CA VAL A 83 13.26 11.33 1.53
C VAL A 83 14.63 10.67 1.51
N THR A 84 14.93 9.89 2.56
CA THR A 84 16.21 9.20 2.74
C THR A 84 16.06 7.68 2.82
N ASP A 85 14.89 7.19 3.21
CA ASP A 85 14.58 5.75 3.34
C ASP A 85 13.19 5.40 2.74
N LEU A 86 13.26 4.55 1.70
CA LEU A 86 12.26 3.81 0.92
C LEU A 86 11.37 2.83 1.68
N THR A 87 11.79 2.41 2.87
CA THR A 87 11.18 1.28 3.58
C THR A 87 9.68 1.48 3.76
N GLY A 88 8.91 0.47 3.35
CA GLY A 88 7.45 0.48 3.33
C GLY A 88 6.87 0.69 1.94
N ILE A 89 7.63 1.23 0.96
CA ILE A 89 7.13 1.43 -0.40
C ILE A 89 6.77 0.11 -1.09
N GLU A 90 7.41 -1.00 -0.72
CA GLU A 90 7.15 -2.36 -1.24
C GLU A 90 5.69 -2.80 -1.05
N TYR A 91 4.95 -2.20 -0.11
CA TYR A 91 3.52 -2.45 0.11
C TYR A 91 2.60 -1.70 -0.88
N ALA A 92 3.13 -0.76 -1.67
CA ALA A 92 2.39 -0.08 -2.73
C ALA A 92 2.23 -0.99 -3.97
N THR A 93 1.59 -2.14 -3.81
CA THR A 93 1.56 -3.19 -4.85
C THR A 93 0.80 -2.81 -6.13
N ASN A 94 0.05 -1.70 -6.10
CA ASN A 94 -0.61 -1.12 -7.26
C ASN A 94 0.16 0.06 -7.89
N LEU A 95 1.35 0.37 -7.41
CA LEU A 95 2.19 1.44 -7.94
C LEU A 95 2.63 1.10 -9.36
N ILE A 96 2.45 2.04 -10.29
CA ILE A 96 2.78 1.92 -11.72
C ILE A 96 3.99 2.77 -12.08
N SER A 97 4.12 3.94 -11.42
CA SER A 97 5.17 4.91 -11.70
C SER A 97 5.80 5.43 -10.43
N LEU A 98 7.13 5.44 -10.38
CA LEU A 98 7.93 6.01 -9.30
C LEU A 98 8.95 6.99 -9.86
N THR A 99 8.82 8.26 -9.50
CA THR A 99 9.79 9.31 -9.83
C THR A 99 10.47 9.77 -8.55
N ILE A 100 11.80 9.77 -8.56
CA ILE A 100 12.62 10.19 -7.42
C ILE A 100 13.69 11.15 -7.92
N SER A 101 13.84 12.29 -7.26
CA SER A 101 14.88 13.26 -7.59
C SER A 101 15.53 13.89 -6.36
N GLY A 102 16.85 13.78 -6.23
CA GLY A 102 17.56 14.46 -5.14
C GLY A 102 18.94 13.89 -4.85
N SER A 103 19.85 14.76 -4.40
CA SER A 103 21.25 14.44 -4.11
C SER A 103 21.46 13.52 -2.91
N ASN A 104 20.49 13.48 -1.98
CA ASN A 104 20.52 12.66 -0.76
C ASN A 104 20.07 11.21 -1.03
N ILE A 105 19.53 10.95 -2.22
CA ILE A 105 19.11 9.61 -2.62
C ILE A 105 20.37 8.79 -2.92
N THR A 106 20.53 7.69 -2.20
CA THR A 106 21.65 6.76 -2.34
C THR A 106 21.12 5.36 -2.62
N ASN A 107 22.01 4.41 -2.89
CA ASN A 107 21.60 3.00 -3.05
C ASN A 107 20.86 2.47 -1.82
N ALA A 108 21.17 2.96 -0.62
CA ALA A 108 20.54 2.52 0.62
C ALA A 108 19.13 3.09 0.82
N THR A 109 18.76 4.11 0.06
CA THR A 109 17.41 4.70 0.09
C THR A 109 16.35 3.72 -0.39
N PHE A 110 16.68 2.76 -1.24
CA PHE A 110 15.72 1.78 -1.74
C PHE A 110 15.66 0.56 -0.82
N PRO A 111 14.48 -0.08 -0.63
CA PRO A 111 14.40 -1.36 0.06
C PRO A 111 15.27 -2.41 -0.64
N ALA A 112 15.67 -3.46 0.09
CA ALA A 112 16.48 -4.54 -0.49
C ALA A 112 15.68 -5.41 -1.47
N ASP A 113 14.38 -5.49 -1.25
CA ASP A 113 13.45 -6.29 -2.05
C ASP A 113 12.22 -5.44 -2.39
N MET A 114 11.96 -5.32 -3.69
CA MET A 114 10.80 -4.62 -4.27
C MET A 114 9.96 -5.58 -5.13
N SER A 115 10.08 -6.90 -4.91
CA SER A 115 9.36 -7.94 -5.66
C SER A 115 7.84 -7.85 -5.57
N MET A 116 7.32 -7.22 -4.51
CA MET A 116 5.89 -6.96 -4.32
C MET A 116 5.33 -5.86 -5.25
N LEU A 117 6.20 -5.04 -5.84
CA LEU A 117 5.83 -3.98 -6.79
C LEU A 117 5.54 -4.54 -8.19
N THR A 118 4.61 -5.49 -8.24
CA THR A 118 4.30 -6.29 -9.44
C THR A 118 3.73 -5.47 -10.61
N LYS A 119 3.18 -4.29 -10.33
CA LYS A 119 2.62 -3.37 -11.34
C LYS A 119 3.55 -2.19 -11.66
N LEU A 120 4.72 -2.09 -11.01
CA LEU A 120 5.61 -0.97 -11.21
C LEU A 120 6.34 -1.13 -12.53
N GLU A 121 5.94 -0.32 -13.51
CA GLU A 121 6.43 -0.39 -14.88
C GLU A 121 7.47 0.70 -15.17
N MET A 122 7.36 1.85 -14.51
CA MET A 122 8.21 3.02 -14.75
C MET A 122 8.93 3.47 -13.49
N VAL A 123 10.26 3.51 -13.55
CA VAL A 123 11.11 4.12 -12.52
C VAL A 123 11.98 5.20 -13.14
N GLU A 124 11.90 6.41 -12.60
CA GLU A 124 12.80 7.51 -12.92
C GLU A 124 13.54 7.94 -11.67
N ILE A 125 14.86 7.86 -11.71
CA ILE A 125 15.75 8.32 -10.62
C ILE A 125 16.67 9.37 -11.22
N SER A 126 16.63 10.59 -10.70
CA SER A 126 17.46 11.66 -11.24
C SER A 126 18.18 12.51 -10.20
N LYS A 127 19.35 13.03 -10.60
CA LYS A 127 20.17 13.93 -9.77
C LYS A 127 20.52 13.31 -8.40
N SER A 128 20.80 12.02 -8.38
CA SER A 128 21.02 11.24 -7.16
C SER A 128 22.45 10.74 -7.03
N SER A 129 22.79 10.33 -5.81
CA SER A 129 24.10 9.77 -5.43
C SER A 129 24.06 8.23 -5.46
N ILE A 130 23.43 7.66 -6.48
CA ILE A 130 23.39 6.22 -6.73
C ILE A 130 24.56 5.78 -7.61
N ASP A 131 24.96 4.52 -7.46
CA ASP A 131 25.94 3.86 -8.32
C ASP A 131 25.40 2.50 -8.82
N ASN A 132 26.21 1.75 -9.57
CA ASN A 132 25.79 0.49 -10.19
C ASN A 132 25.27 -0.56 -9.17
N ASN A 133 25.56 -0.42 -7.86
CA ASN A 133 25.05 -1.34 -6.84
C ASN A 133 23.53 -1.23 -6.65
N VAL A 134 22.89 -0.14 -7.11
CA VAL A 134 21.43 0.02 -7.09
C VAL A 134 20.72 -1.08 -7.91
N TYR A 135 21.39 -1.68 -8.91
CA TYR A 135 20.80 -2.70 -9.78
C TYR A 135 20.34 -3.94 -9.00
N SER A 136 21.03 -4.30 -7.93
CA SER A 136 20.61 -5.42 -7.07
C SER A 136 19.19 -5.26 -6.50
N ARG A 137 18.73 -4.01 -6.35
CA ARG A 137 17.39 -3.65 -5.86
C ARG A 137 16.42 -3.48 -7.03
N LEU A 138 16.83 -2.77 -8.08
CA LEU A 138 15.97 -2.56 -9.27
C LEU A 138 15.60 -3.87 -9.97
N ASN A 139 16.53 -4.82 -10.04
CA ASN A 139 16.30 -6.14 -10.63
C ASN A 139 15.27 -6.99 -9.86
N THR A 140 14.87 -6.58 -8.66
CA THR A 140 13.81 -7.29 -7.90
C THR A 140 12.41 -6.92 -8.37
N ILE A 141 12.24 -5.82 -9.12
CA ILE A 141 10.94 -5.35 -9.59
C ILE A 141 10.55 -6.19 -10.82
N PRO A 142 9.55 -7.08 -10.74
CA PRO A 142 9.29 -8.05 -11.80
C PRO A 142 8.61 -7.45 -13.03
N GLY A 143 7.93 -6.30 -12.87
CA GLY A 143 7.16 -5.63 -13.91
C GLY A 143 7.84 -4.41 -14.54
N LEU A 144 9.09 -4.12 -14.20
CA LEU A 144 9.78 -2.92 -14.66
C LEU A 144 9.98 -3.00 -16.18
N THR A 145 9.53 -1.99 -16.93
CA THR A 145 9.66 -1.90 -18.40
C THR A 145 10.32 -0.60 -18.87
N SER A 146 10.40 0.41 -18.01
CA SER A 146 11.03 1.70 -18.30
C SER A 146 11.86 2.16 -17.11
N LEU A 147 13.16 2.36 -17.34
CA LEU A 147 14.09 2.89 -16.34
C LEU A 147 14.87 4.08 -16.88
N SER A 148 14.76 5.22 -16.19
CA SER A 148 15.58 6.41 -16.42
C SER A 148 16.48 6.64 -15.20
N LEU A 149 17.79 6.73 -15.44
CA LEU A 149 18.82 7.01 -14.42
C LEU A 149 19.55 8.33 -14.73
N THR A 150 18.82 9.34 -15.18
CA THR A 150 19.39 10.60 -15.68
C THR A 150 20.13 11.38 -14.59
N ASN A 151 21.29 11.96 -14.90
CA ASN A 151 22.09 12.76 -13.96
C ASN A 151 22.54 12.00 -12.69
N ASN A 152 22.83 10.70 -12.82
CA ASN A 152 23.46 9.91 -11.75
C ASN A 152 24.91 9.57 -12.16
N SER A 153 25.87 10.38 -11.72
CA SER A 153 27.27 10.25 -12.13
C SER A 153 27.96 8.98 -11.63
N GLY A 154 27.42 8.32 -10.61
CA GLY A 154 27.90 7.02 -10.11
C GLY A 154 27.50 5.84 -10.98
N ILE A 155 26.56 6.02 -11.92
CA ILE A 155 26.21 5.00 -12.91
C ILE A 155 27.23 5.05 -14.04
N THR A 156 28.12 4.07 -14.05
CA THR A 156 29.26 4.02 -14.98
C THR A 156 29.17 2.87 -15.97
N THR A 157 28.26 1.93 -15.76
CA THR A 157 28.02 0.79 -16.66
C THR A 157 26.61 0.25 -16.49
N LEU A 158 26.03 -0.31 -17.56
CA LEU A 158 24.75 -1.03 -17.48
C LEU A 158 24.93 -2.52 -17.15
N LYS A 159 26.17 -2.99 -16.99
CA LYS A 159 26.45 -4.38 -16.62
C LYS A 159 25.87 -4.67 -15.23
N GLY A 160 25.04 -5.70 -15.14
CA GLY A 160 24.40 -6.14 -13.89
C GLY A 160 22.94 -5.69 -13.75
N LEU A 161 22.44 -4.81 -14.64
CA LEU A 161 21.01 -4.58 -14.80
C LEU A 161 20.39 -5.77 -15.54
N ILE A 162 19.33 -6.35 -15.00
CA ILE A 162 18.60 -7.51 -15.54
C ILE A 162 17.17 -7.05 -15.84
N GLY A 163 17.00 -6.34 -16.96
CA GLY A 163 15.72 -5.70 -17.34
C GLY A 163 15.36 -4.54 -16.42
N PRO A 164 14.74 -3.46 -16.91
CA PRO A 164 13.66 -3.39 -17.92
C PRO A 164 14.04 -3.48 -19.39
#